data_AF-A0A7W1ZFH7-F1
#
_entry.id   AF-A0A7W1ZFH7-F1
#
_cell.length_a   1.000
_cell.length_b   1.000
_cell.length_c   1.000
_cell.angle_alpha   90.00
_cell.angle_beta   90.00
_cell.angle_gamma   90.00
#
_symmetry.space_group_name_H-M   'P 1'
#
loop_
_entity.id
_entity.type
_entity.pdbx_description
1 polymer ?
#
loop_
_entity_poly.entity_id
_entity_poly.type
_entity_poly.pdbx_seq_one_letter_code
_entity_poly.pdbx_strand_id
1 'polypeptide(L)' 'MAERGHTVVVTRGGRRIATIGPAGAGNGVEVVALLASASTDDKFSADVRAARDAVALEGPAWPAD' A
#
# COMPACT_ATOMS: atom_id res chain seq x y z
N MET A 1 -10.10 -4.06 -2.15
CA MET A 1 -11.21 -4.02 -1.16
C MET A 1 -11.03 -5.15 -0.13
N ALA A 2 -10.09 -4.99 0.79
CA ALA A 2 -9.95 -5.82 2.00
C ALA A 2 -10.44 -5.02 3.21
N GLU A 3 -11.59 -4.35 3.05
CA GLU A 3 -12.17 -3.42 4.03
C GLU A 3 -13.25 -4.08 4.91
N ARG A 4 -13.67 -5.31 4.57
CA ARG A 4 -14.43 -6.17 5.48
C ARG A 4 -13.40 -7.07 6.14
N GLY A 5 -13.38 -7.16 7.47
CA GLY A 5 -12.38 -7.88 8.29
C GLY A 5 -12.31 -9.41 8.07
N HIS A 6 -12.31 -9.84 6.81
CA HIS A 6 -12.29 -11.23 6.39
C HIS A 6 -10.84 -11.65 6.23
N THR A 7 -10.50 -12.71 6.93
CA THR A 7 -9.24 -13.42 6.76
C THR A 7 -9.35 -14.34 5.56
N VAL A 8 -8.50 -14.13 4.56
CA VAL A 8 -8.38 -14.99 3.38
C VAL A 8 -7.33 -16.06 3.66
N VAL A 9 -7.70 -17.33 3.45
CA VAL A 9 -6.77 -18.46 3.53
C VAL A 9 -6.29 -18.78 2.12
N VAL A 10 -4.98 -18.75 1.90
CA VAL A 10 -4.34 -19.12 0.64
C VAL A 10 -3.87 -20.56 0.71
N THR A 11 -4.30 -21.40 -0.25
CA THR A 11 -3.89 -22.81 -0.36
C THR A 11 -3.20 -23.08 -1.71
N ARG A 12 -2.19 -23.96 -1.71
CA ARG A 12 -1.52 -24.50 -2.91
C ARG A 12 -1.41 -26.02 -2.76
N GLY A 13 -1.93 -26.77 -3.73
CA GLY A 13 -1.92 -28.25 -3.69
C GLY A 13 -2.65 -28.84 -2.48
N GLY A 14 -3.76 -28.23 -2.04
CA GLY A 14 -4.52 -28.66 -0.85
C GLY A 14 -3.88 -28.29 0.49
N ARG A 15 -2.68 -27.70 0.51
CA ARG A 15 -2.00 -27.24 1.71
C ARG A 15 -2.13 -25.73 1.88
N ARG A 16 -2.42 -25.27 3.10
CA ARG A 16 -2.41 -23.85 3.46
C ARG A 16 -0.98 -23.30 3.40
N ILE A 17 -0.78 -22.20 2.67
CA ILE A 17 0.53 -21.56 2.50
C ILE A 17 0.58 -20.13 3.04
N ALA A 18 -0.55 -19.43 3.14
CA ALA A 18 -0.61 -18.10 3.74
C ALA A 18 -2.00 -17.79 4.30
N THR A 19 -2.04 -16.78 5.16
CA THR A 19 -3.26 -16.20 5.71
C THR A 19 -3.14 -14.69 5.56
N ILE A 20 -4.08 -14.07 4.85
CA ILE A 20 -4.14 -12.62 4.64
C ILE A 20 -5.28 -12.12 5.50
N GLY A 21 -4.95 -11.42 6.58
CA GLY A 21 -5.92 -10.79 7.47
C GLY A 21 -5.80 -9.27 7.43
N PRO A 22 -6.75 -8.55 8.05
CA PRO A 22 -6.59 -7.13 8.35
C PRO A 22 -5.31 -6.91 9.16
N ALA A 23 -4.57 -5.86 8.88
CA ALA A 23 -3.44 -5.47 9.71
C ALA A 23 -3.95 -5.12 11.11
N GLY A 24 -3.45 -5.82 12.14
CA GLY A 24 -3.92 -5.65 13.53
C GLY A 24 -3.63 -4.26 14.12
N ALA A 25 -2.67 -3.55 13.54
CA ALA A 25 -2.44 -2.13 13.72
C ALA A 25 -2.01 -1.55 12.37
N GLY A 26 -2.60 -0.42 11.98
CA GLY A 26 -2.19 0.36 10.81
C GLY A 26 -1.81 1.76 11.25
N ASN A 27 -0.79 2.33 10.62
CA ASN A 27 -0.32 3.69 10.89
C ASN A 27 -1.22 4.78 10.27
N GLY A 28 -2.48 4.45 9.95
CA GLY A 28 -3.36 5.33 9.19
C GLY A 28 -3.69 6.61 9.96
N VAL A 29 -3.89 6.52 11.26
CA VAL A 29 -4.19 7.68 12.12
C VAL A 29 -3.00 8.62 12.20
N GLU A 30 -1.80 8.07 12.34
CA GLU A 30 -0.54 8.80 12.40
C GLU A 30 -0.22 9.46 11.06
N VAL A 31 -0.48 8.78 9.93
CA VAL A 31 -0.33 9.35 8.59
C VAL A 31 -1.30 10.49 8.35
N VAL A 32 -2.57 10.34 8.76
CA VAL A 32 -3.57 11.42 8.66
C VAL A 32 -3.16 12.60 9.54
N ALA A 33 -2.70 12.35 10.77
CA ALA A 33 -2.22 13.40 11.67
C ALA A 33 -1.00 14.13 11.08
N LEU A 34 -0.07 13.41 10.46
CA LEU A 34 1.07 14.00 9.76
C LEU A 34 0.62 14.92 8.63
N LEU A 35 -0.29 14.45 7.76
CA LEU A 35 -0.82 15.26 6.65
C LEU A 35 -1.64 16.46 7.13
N ALA A 36 -2.30 16.37 8.28
CA ALA A 36 -3.04 17.47 8.87
C ALA A 36 -2.16 18.49 9.61
N SER A 37 -0.94 18.10 10.01
CA SER A 37 -0.04 18.93 10.84
C SER A 37 0.59 20.11 10.08
N ALA A 38 0.60 20.08 8.75
CA ALA A 38 1.13 21.15 7.92
C ALA A 38 0.28 21.29 6.65
N SER A 39 -0.01 22.53 6.26
CA SER A 39 -0.60 22.80 4.96
C SER A 39 0.43 22.52 3.86
N THR A 40 0.04 21.79 2.83
CA THR A 40 0.83 21.68 1.60
C THR A 40 0.81 23.01 0.86
N ASP A 41 1.91 23.37 0.21
CA ASP A 41 1.92 24.51 -0.69
C ASP A 41 1.21 24.19 -2.02
N ASP A 42 1.02 25.23 -2.85
CA ASP A 42 0.34 25.12 -4.15
C ASP A 42 1.14 24.29 -5.19
N LYS A 43 2.40 23.94 -4.90
CA LYS A 43 3.28 23.15 -5.78
C LYS A 43 3.29 21.66 -5.45
N PHE A 44 2.87 21.27 -4.25
CA PHE A 44 2.87 19.89 -3.78
C PHE A 44 2.30 18.88 -4.80
N SER A 45 1.18 19.20 -5.44
CA SER A 45 0.57 18.32 -6.45
C SER A 45 1.47 18.13 -7.69
N ALA A 46 2.14 19.19 -8.12
CA ALA A 46 3.07 19.14 -9.25
C ALA A 46 4.30 18.31 -8.90
N ASP A 47 4.86 18.50 -7.71
CA ASP A 47 6.06 17.78 -7.25
C ASP A 47 5.79 16.28 -7.09
N VAL A 48 4.65 15.90 -6.51
CA VAL A 48 4.23 14.48 -6.40
C VAL A 48 4.09 13.85 -7.79
N ARG A 49 3.50 14.56 -8.76
CA ARG A 49 3.37 14.05 -10.13
C ARG A 49 4.73 13.89 -10.80
N ALA A 50 5.60 14.90 -10.69
CA ALA A 50 6.95 14.86 -11.24
C ALA A 50 7.78 13.71 -10.65
N ALA A 51 7.72 13.51 -9.33
CA ALA A 51 8.42 12.41 -8.67
C ALA A 51 7.94 11.03 -9.16
N ARG A 52 6.63 10.86 -9.33
CA ARG A 52 6.06 9.61 -9.87
C ARG A 52 6.51 9.36 -11.30
N ASP A 53 6.45 10.38 -12.14
CA ASP A 53 6.77 10.27 -13.56
C ASP A 53 8.29 10.11 -13.81
N ALA A 54 9.13 10.49 -12.83
CA ALA A 54 10.58 10.31 -12.87
C ALA A 54 11.05 8.88 -12.58
N VAL A 55 10.19 8.02 -12.04
CA VAL A 55 10.53 6.63 -11.72
C VAL A 55 10.23 5.73 -12.92
N ALA A 56 11.26 5.14 -13.51
CA ALA A 56 11.10 4.00 -14.40
C ALA A 56 10.77 2.76 -13.55
N LEU A 57 9.62 2.12 -13.80
CA LEU A 57 9.19 0.89 -13.11
C LEU A 57 9.94 -0.36 -13.58
N GLU A 58 11.20 -0.21 -13.98
CA GLU A 58 12.11 -1.29 -14.35
C GLU A 58 12.68 -1.96 -13.09
N GLY A 59 11.81 -2.36 -12.17
CA GLY A 59 12.13 -3.30 -11.10
C GLY A 59 11.92 -4.74 -11.58
N PRO A 60 12.49 -5.76 -10.90
CA PRO A 60 12.14 -7.13 -11.22
C PRO A 60 10.62 -7.25 -11.11
N ALA A 61 9.98 -7.71 -12.19
CA ALA A 61 8.60 -8.14 -12.12
C ALA A 61 8.50 -9.14 -10.97
N TRP A 62 7.45 -9.04 -10.17
CA TRP A 62 7.13 -10.11 -9.22
C TRP A 62 7.21 -11.43 -9.99
N PRO A 63 7.96 -12.44 -9.51
CA PRO A 63 8.14 -13.67 -10.26
C PRO A 63 6.76 -14.20 -10.68
N ALA A 64 6.58 -14.40 -11.99
CA ALA A 64 5.43 -15.13 -12.50
C ALA A 64 5.56 -16.57 -12.00
N ASP A 65 4.48 -17.11 -11.44
CA ASP A 65 4.41 -18.47 -10.90
C ASP A 65 4.82 -19.56 -11.92
#